data_AF-A0A8T5TGT7-F1
#
_entry.id   AF-A0A8T5TGT7-F1
#
_cell.length_a   1.000
_cell.length_b   1.000
_cell.length_c   1.000
_cell.angle_alpha   90.00
_cell.angle_beta   90.00
_cell.angle_gamma   90.00
#
_symmetry.space_group_name_H-M   'P 1'
#
loop_
_entity.id
_entity.type
_entity.pdbx_description
1 polymer ?
#
loop_
_entity_poly.entity_id
_entity_poly.type
_entity_poly.pdbx_seq_one_letter_code
_entity_poly.pdbx_strand_id
1 'polypeptide(L)'
;MSYIEKKYLSKIMEIFNNLSLIEDNILNLIKFKSFNKIDEIAKECSSLNKDMNLILKRYYPEIKNIQDKLKIKSMMKFYYDLLDSLIDLIRKIDNFQKIDDKYYETLIKFIENKENLIKNKYIPIAAQELTSFYDKKSRANLEKILEFKLNMNTKQYFTFGSLEEEIKKKAKIFGVKKLSFKAPTEKEKQKFKRIESIISLIIDDMENKQLLNKITDEIKKFLESKNYFVVIKSNNILTDAKLFLK
;
A
#
# COMPACT_ATOMS: atom_id res chain seq x y z
N MET A 1 19.08 25.44 22.53
CA MET A 1 18.60 24.04 22.49
C MET A 1 18.28 23.61 23.92
N SER A 2 17.05 23.16 24.18
CA SER A 2 16.58 22.80 25.52
C SER A 2 17.31 21.56 26.07
N TYR A 3 17.38 21.38 27.41
CA TYR A 3 17.88 20.15 28.02
C TYR A 3 17.11 18.91 27.53
N ILE A 4 15.79 19.02 27.39
CA ILE A 4 14.91 17.96 26.88
C ILE A 4 15.24 17.66 25.41
N GLU A 5 15.42 18.71 24.61
CA GLU A 5 15.76 18.60 23.18
C GLU A 5 17.13 17.92 22.97
N LYS A 6 18.14 18.28 23.77
CA LYS A 6 19.47 17.62 23.75
C LYS A 6 19.38 16.14 24.13
N LYS A 7 18.62 15.84 25.18
CA LYS A 7 18.40 14.46 25.65
C LYS A 7 17.67 13.61 24.60
N TYR A 8 16.71 14.18 23.89
CA TYR A 8 15.96 13.44 22.87
C TYR A 8 16.77 13.30 21.58
N LEU A 9 17.55 14.32 21.20
CA LEU A 9 18.49 14.19 20.08
C LEU A 9 19.51 13.06 20.34
N SER A 10 20.07 12.96 21.55
CA SER A 10 21.02 11.90 21.88
C SER A 10 20.37 10.51 21.73
N LYS A 11 19.14 10.34 22.22
CA LYS A 11 18.38 9.10 22.09
C LYS A 11 18.09 8.74 20.63
N ILE A 12 17.76 9.73 19.79
CA ILE A 12 17.54 9.50 18.36
C ILE A 12 18.83 9.01 17.70
N MET A 13 19.97 9.64 18.01
CA MET A 13 21.27 9.22 17.46
C MET A 13 21.69 7.84 17.96
N GLU A 14 21.41 7.51 19.22
CA GLU A 14 21.61 6.17 19.78
C GLU A 14 20.79 5.12 19.03
N ILE A 15 19.51 5.40 18.76
CA ILE A 15 18.67 4.52 17.95
C ILE A 15 19.25 4.36 16.54
N PHE A 16 19.67 5.46 15.89
CA PHE A 16 20.29 5.36 14.56
C PHE A 16 21.59 4.55 14.56
N ASN A 17 22.38 4.60 15.63
CA ASN A 17 23.58 3.78 15.77
C ASN A 17 23.22 2.29 15.89
N ASN A 18 22.18 1.96 16.66
CA ASN A 18 21.70 0.58 16.77
C ASN A 18 21.12 0.08 15.43
N LEU A 19 20.45 0.94 14.67
CA LEU A 19 19.95 0.60 13.35
C LEU A 19 21.10 0.29 12.36
N SER A 20 22.28 0.90 12.50
CA SER A 20 23.45 0.51 11.69
C SER A 20 23.91 -0.93 11.96
N LEU A 21 23.78 -1.43 13.20
CA LEU A 21 24.07 -2.84 13.50
C LEU A 21 23.05 -3.78 12.82
N ILE A 22 21.79 -3.35 12.76
CA ILE A 22 20.72 -4.06 12.05
C ILE A 22 21.01 -4.07 10.54
N GLU A 23 21.52 -2.97 9.97
CA GLU A 23 21.96 -2.93 8.57
C GLU A 23 23.03 -3.98 8.28
N ASP A 24 24.07 -4.07 9.12
CA ASP A 24 25.14 -5.07 8.95
C ASP A 24 24.60 -6.50 9.01
N ASN A 25 23.69 -6.78 9.95
CA ASN A 25 23.02 -8.07 10.05
C ASN A 25 22.21 -8.39 8.79
N ILE A 26 21.39 -7.45 8.33
CA ILE A 26 20.59 -7.59 7.11
C ILE A 26 21.49 -7.82 5.90
N LEU A 27 22.59 -7.07 5.78
CA LEU A 27 23.53 -7.17 4.68
C LEU A 27 24.19 -8.56 4.66
N ASN A 28 24.57 -9.08 5.82
CA ASN A 28 25.08 -10.44 5.96
C ASN A 28 24.02 -11.49 5.55
N LEU A 29 22.77 -11.34 6.00
CA LEU A 29 21.68 -12.26 5.66
C LEU A 29 21.35 -12.26 4.15
N ILE A 30 21.33 -11.08 3.52
CA ILE A 30 21.10 -10.92 2.07
C ILE A 30 22.26 -11.55 1.26
N LYS A 31 23.50 -11.47 1.74
CA LYS A 31 24.67 -12.09 1.09
C LYS A 31 24.59 -13.62 1.01
N PHE A 32 23.91 -14.28 1.95
CA PHE A 32 23.71 -15.73 1.88
C PHE A 32 22.77 -16.15 0.74
N LYS A 33 22.01 -15.22 0.14
CA LYS A 33 21.09 -15.47 -0.99
C LYS A 33 20.17 -16.67 -0.78
N SER A 34 19.78 -16.92 0.47
CA SER A 34 19.05 -18.14 0.86
C SER A 34 17.66 -17.79 1.36
N PHE A 35 16.67 -18.56 0.89
CA PHE A 35 15.30 -18.44 1.35
C PHE A 35 15.15 -18.78 2.85
N ASN A 36 16.06 -19.58 3.41
CA ASN A 36 16.00 -19.97 4.82
C ASN A 36 16.34 -18.83 5.79
N LYS A 37 16.81 -17.68 5.28
CA LYS A 37 17.21 -16.51 6.07
C LYS A 37 16.16 -15.41 6.13
N ILE A 38 15.01 -15.60 5.51
CA ILE A 38 13.96 -14.58 5.39
C ILE A 38 13.29 -14.31 6.72
N ASP A 39 13.04 -15.34 7.53
CA ASP A 39 12.46 -15.16 8.86
C ASP A 39 13.37 -14.30 9.76
N GLU A 40 14.70 -14.41 9.58
CA GLU A 40 15.67 -13.56 10.25
C GLU A 40 15.59 -12.12 9.72
N ILE A 41 15.51 -11.93 8.39
CA ILE A 41 15.32 -10.61 7.77
C ILE A 41 13.99 -9.95 8.21
N ALA A 42 12.91 -10.73 8.32
CA ALA A 42 11.60 -10.24 8.76
C ALA A 42 11.62 -9.79 10.22
N LYS A 43 12.36 -10.48 11.10
CA LYS A 43 12.58 -10.06 12.49
C LYS A 43 13.35 -8.73 12.54
N GLU A 44 14.41 -8.59 11.77
CA GLU A 44 15.19 -7.35 11.69
C GLU A 44 14.35 -6.19 11.14
N CYS A 45 13.54 -6.45 10.11
CA CYS A 45 12.59 -5.48 9.54
C CYS A 45 11.55 -4.99 10.58
N SER A 46 11.04 -5.91 11.40
CA SER A 46 10.11 -5.57 12.49
C SER A 46 10.78 -4.70 13.56
N SER A 47 12.02 -5.02 13.94
CA SER A 47 12.82 -4.23 14.88
C SER A 47 13.07 -2.82 14.36
N LEU A 48 13.52 -2.71 13.10
CA LEU A 48 13.75 -1.44 12.40
C LEU A 48 12.49 -0.58 12.37
N ASN A 49 11.33 -1.15 12.04
CA ASN A 49 10.05 -0.43 12.03
C ASN A 49 9.63 0.05 13.43
N LYS A 50 9.88 -0.75 14.49
CA LYS A 50 9.56 -0.36 15.87
C LYS A 50 10.38 0.85 16.31
N ASP A 51 11.68 0.83 16.04
CA ASP A 51 12.60 1.91 16.40
C ASP A 51 12.32 3.20 15.61
N MET A 52 12.02 3.07 14.33
CA MET A 52 11.60 4.20 13.48
C MET A 52 10.32 4.86 13.97
N ASN A 53 9.32 4.06 14.37
CA ASN A 53 8.08 4.58 14.96
C ASN A 53 8.31 5.26 16.32
N LEU A 54 9.25 4.76 17.12
CA LEU A 54 9.63 5.37 18.38
C LEU A 54 10.23 6.76 18.17
N ILE A 55 11.12 6.93 17.18
CA ILE A 55 11.65 8.23 16.79
C ILE A 55 10.52 9.17 16.38
N LEU A 56 9.66 8.77 15.44
CA LEU A 56 8.58 9.63 14.93
C LEU A 56 7.61 10.09 16.01
N LYS A 57 7.15 9.17 16.86
CA LYS A 57 6.06 9.44 17.80
C LYS A 57 6.53 10.13 19.07
N ARG A 58 7.72 9.78 19.56
CA ARG A 58 8.17 10.18 20.91
C ARG A 58 9.24 11.26 20.91
N TYR A 59 10.21 11.17 20.01
CA TYR A 59 11.43 11.99 20.12
C TYR A 59 11.50 13.11 19.10
N TYR A 60 11.14 12.84 17.84
CA TYR A 60 11.16 13.83 16.75
C TYR A 60 10.30 15.08 17.00
N PRO A 61 9.10 15.00 17.62
CA PRO A 61 8.27 16.19 17.88
C PRO A 61 8.93 17.23 18.79
N GLU A 62 9.82 16.81 19.69
CA GLU A 62 10.51 17.71 20.63
C GLU A 62 11.73 18.41 20.02
N ILE A 63 12.22 17.93 18.89
CA ILE A 63 13.32 18.58 18.17
C ILE A 63 12.75 19.85 17.55
N LYS A 64 13.38 21.01 17.81
CA LYS A 64 12.95 22.30 17.26
C LYS A 64 13.97 22.83 16.26
N ASN A 65 15.26 22.56 16.50
CA ASN A 65 16.33 22.94 15.58
C ASN A 65 16.12 22.34 14.17
N ILE A 66 16.11 23.21 13.16
CA ILE A 66 15.86 22.84 11.76
C ILE A 66 16.99 21.96 11.20
N GLN A 67 18.25 22.22 11.55
CA GLN A 67 19.40 21.44 11.10
C GLN A 67 19.33 20.01 11.67
N ASP A 68 18.95 19.87 12.94
CA ASP A 68 18.76 18.56 13.57
C ASP A 68 17.56 17.82 12.96
N LYS A 69 16.44 18.53 12.72
CA LYS A 69 15.28 17.95 12.00
C LYS A 69 15.67 17.46 10.61
N LEU A 70 16.44 18.24 9.87
CA LEU A 70 16.91 17.88 8.54
C LEU A 70 17.75 16.61 8.60
N LYS A 71 18.74 16.56 9.51
CA LYS A 71 19.60 15.38 9.68
C LYS A 71 18.78 14.13 10.03
N ILE A 72 17.90 14.22 11.02
CA ILE A 72 17.06 13.10 11.45
C ILE A 72 16.17 12.65 10.29
N LYS A 73 15.45 13.58 9.64
CA LYS A 73 14.52 13.24 8.55
C LYS A 73 15.21 12.59 7.35
N SER A 74 16.44 13.02 7.03
CA SER A 74 17.25 12.43 5.97
C SER A 74 17.60 10.97 6.27
N MET A 75 18.04 10.70 7.50
CA MET A 75 18.34 9.34 7.96
C MET A 75 17.07 8.49 7.99
N MET A 76 15.97 9.05 8.50
CA MET A 76 14.69 8.35 8.53
C MET A 76 14.21 7.95 7.13
N LYS A 77 14.39 8.83 6.15
CA LYS A 77 13.98 8.57 4.76
C LYS A 77 14.74 7.37 4.18
N PHE A 78 16.04 7.27 4.43
CA PHE A 78 16.83 6.09 4.06
C PHE A 78 16.26 4.81 4.68
N TYR A 79 16.00 4.82 5.99
CA TYR A 79 15.47 3.65 6.70
C TYR A 79 14.06 3.23 6.25
N TYR A 80 13.20 4.18 5.88
CA TYR A 80 11.90 3.83 5.30
C TYR A 80 12.02 3.20 3.90
N ASP A 81 12.90 3.73 3.05
CA ASP A 81 13.17 3.14 1.74
C ASP A 81 13.83 1.74 1.88
N LEU A 82 14.65 1.52 2.92
CA LEU A 82 15.18 0.21 3.27
C LEU A 82 14.06 -0.76 3.71
N LEU A 83 13.17 -0.33 4.61
CA LEU A 83 12.01 -1.12 5.03
C LEU A 83 11.16 -1.56 3.83
N ASP A 84 10.84 -0.63 2.93
CA ASP A 84 10.04 -0.92 1.74
C ASP A 84 10.72 -1.97 0.87
N SER A 85 12.03 -1.87 0.71
CA SER A 85 12.83 -2.81 -0.08
C SER A 85 12.89 -4.21 0.55
N LEU A 86 12.99 -4.29 1.89
CA LEU A 86 12.98 -5.57 2.62
C LEU A 86 11.59 -6.23 2.61
N ILE A 87 10.52 -5.43 2.72
CA ILE A 87 9.14 -5.94 2.62
C ILE A 87 8.89 -6.49 1.21
N ASP A 88 9.39 -5.82 0.16
CA ASP A 88 9.32 -6.33 -1.21
C ASP A 88 10.09 -7.65 -1.37
N LEU A 89 11.30 -7.75 -0.79
CA LEU A 89 12.08 -9.01 -0.77
C LEU A 89 11.28 -10.14 -0.11
N ILE A 90 10.76 -9.92 1.11
CA ILE A 90 9.97 -10.92 1.84
C ILE A 90 8.77 -11.37 1.01
N ARG A 91 7.99 -10.41 0.45
CA ARG A 91 6.84 -10.72 -0.39
C ARG A 91 7.18 -11.51 -1.65
N LYS A 92 8.29 -11.19 -2.32
CA LYS A 92 8.72 -11.91 -3.52
C LYS A 92 9.03 -13.36 -3.22
N ILE A 93 9.64 -13.62 -2.06
CA ILE A 93 9.96 -14.99 -1.68
C ILE A 93 8.72 -15.73 -1.19
N ASP A 94 7.86 -15.11 -0.38
CA ASP A 94 6.61 -15.73 0.06
C ASP A 94 5.73 -16.16 -1.12
N ASN A 95 5.81 -15.43 -2.24
CA ASN A 95 5.12 -15.76 -3.49
C ASN A 95 5.91 -16.71 -4.41
N PHE A 96 6.99 -17.33 -3.93
CA PHE A 96 7.88 -18.23 -4.68
C PHE A 96 8.37 -17.66 -6.01
N GLN A 97 8.51 -16.33 -6.12
CA GLN A 97 9.03 -15.72 -7.33
C GLN A 97 10.52 -16.02 -7.46
N LYS A 98 10.97 -16.34 -8.68
CA LYS A 98 12.41 -16.45 -8.96
C LYS A 98 13.04 -15.07 -8.84
N ILE A 99 13.78 -14.85 -7.76
CA ILE A 99 14.55 -13.63 -7.55
C ILE A 99 15.89 -13.78 -8.25
N ASP A 100 16.20 -12.84 -9.13
CA ASP A 100 17.48 -12.78 -9.83
C ASP A 100 18.60 -12.29 -8.89
N ASP A 101 19.82 -12.75 -9.12
CA ASP A 101 21.02 -12.33 -8.38
C ASP A 101 21.23 -10.82 -8.45
N LYS A 102 20.85 -10.21 -9.56
CA LYS A 102 20.88 -8.76 -9.76
C LYS A 102 20.03 -7.99 -8.75
N TYR A 103 18.94 -8.58 -8.26
CA TYR A 103 18.08 -7.95 -7.26
C TYR A 103 18.79 -7.88 -5.90
N TYR A 104 19.42 -8.98 -5.47
CA TYR A 104 20.23 -9.02 -4.27
C TYR A 104 21.41 -8.04 -4.34
N GLU A 105 22.11 -7.96 -5.47
CA GLU A 105 23.17 -6.98 -5.68
C GLU A 105 22.68 -5.53 -5.58
N THR A 106 21.47 -5.26 -6.06
CA THR A 106 20.88 -3.91 -5.99
C THR A 106 20.56 -3.54 -4.53
N LEU A 107 20.04 -4.47 -3.73
CA LEU A 107 19.82 -4.29 -2.30
C LEU A 107 21.12 -4.07 -1.53
N ILE A 108 22.16 -4.88 -1.81
CA ILE A 108 23.48 -4.72 -1.18
C ILE A 108 24.05 -3.35 -1.51
N LYS A 109 24.07 -2.97 -2.80
CA LYS A 109 24.55 -1.65 -3.25
C LYS A 109 23.76 -0.50 -2.62
N PHE A 110 22.47 -0.68 -2.37
CA PHE A 110 21.64 0.32 -1.72
C PHE A 110 22.07 0.54 -0.26
N ILE A 111 22.29 -0.54 0.50
CA ILE A 111 22.74 -0.45 1.90
C ILE A 111 24.17 0.12 1.97
N GLU A 112 25.09 -0.37 1.14
CA GLU A 112 26.48 0.09 1.11
C GLU A 112 26.62 1.57 0.69
N ASN A 113 25.72 2.09 -0.16
CA ASN A 113 25.73 3.49 -0.57
C ASN A 113 24.95 4.43 0.37
N LYS A 114 24.64 4.01 1.61
CA LYS A 114 23.90 4.81 2.60
C LYS A 114 24.39 6.25 2.72
N GLU A 115 25.69 6.47 2.94
CA GLU A 115 26.23 7.83 3.15
C GLU A 115 26.04 8.73 1.92
N ASN A 116 26.28 8.18 0.73
CA ASN A 116 26.08 8.89 -0.53
C ASN A 116 24.60 9.21 -0.79
N LEU A 117 23.71 8.25 -0.50
CA LEU A 117 22.27 8.45 -0.64
C LEU A 117 21.75 9.50 0.35
N ILE A 118 22.20 9.47 1.60
CA ILE A 118 21.83 10.48 2.60
C ILE A 118 22.30 11.86 2.14
N LYS A 119 23.57 11.99 1.74
CA LYS A 119 24.16 13.28 1.38
C LYS A 119 23.56 13.89 0.11
N ASN A 120 23.46 13.10 -0.96
CA ASN A 120 23.16 13.61 -2.29
C ASN A 120 21.67 13.52 -2.66
N LYS A 121 20.91 12.61 -2.05
CA LYS A 121 19.50 12.39 -2.38
C LYS A 121 18.58 12.81 -1.24
N TYR A 122 18.79 12.31 -0.02
CA TYR A 122 17.81 12.49 1.04
C TYR A 122 17.91 13.84 1.76
N ILE A 123 19.10 14.42 1.94
CA ILE A 123 19.24 15.78 2.48
C ILE A 123 18.49 16.81 1.60
N PRO A 124 18.69 16.86 0.27
CA PRO A 124 17.94 17.78 -0.59
C PRO A 124 16.42 17.58 -0.51
N ILE A 125 15.94 16.33 -0.54
CA ILE A 125 14.50 16.01 -0.43
C ILE A 125 13.95 16.48 0.92
N ALA A 126 14.63 16.14 2.02
CA ALA A 126 14.21 16.52 3.36
C ALA A 126 14.24 18.04 3.55
N ALA A 127 15.21 18.74 2.96
CA ALA A 127 15.30 20.20 2.98
C ALA A 127 14.14 20.83 2.20
N GLN A 128 13.84 20.33 1.01
CA GLN A 128 12.69 20.78 0.22
C GLN A 128 11.38 20.57 0.97
N GLU A 129 11.15 19.38 1.52
CA GLU A 129 9.93 19.08 2.27
C GLU A 129 9.78 19.94 3.54
N LEU A 130 10.87 20.15 4.29
CA LEU A 130 10.86 21.03 5.47
C LEU A 130 10.59 22.48 5.04
N THR A 131 11.22 22.95 3.98
CA THR A 131 10.98 24.30 3.44
C THR A 131 9.52 24.49 3.03
N SER A 132 8.96 23.52 2.30
CA SER A 132 7.54 23.53 1.90
C SER A 132 6.57 23.43 3.10
N PHE A 133 6.98 22.78 4.19
CA PHE A 133 6.17 22.67 5.41
C PHE A 133 6.18 23.96 6.25
N TYR A 134 7.30 24.66 6.31
CA TYR A 134 7.44 25.91 7.09
C TYR A 134 7.10 27.19 6.30
N ASP A 135 7.16 27.16 4.97
CA ASP A 135 6.66 28.25 4.13
C ASP A 135 5.13 28.30 4.17
N LYS A 136 4.55 29.41 4.67
CA LYS A 136 3.10 29.59 4.79
C LYS A 136 2.36 29.41 3.47
N LYS A 137 2.94 29.83 2.34
CA LYS A 137 2.32 29.69 1.01
C LYS A 137 2.33 28.23 0.55
N SER A 138 3.47 27.56 0.67
CA SER A 138 3.60 26.13 0.33
C SER A 138 2.77 25.24 1.26
N ARG A 139 2.68 25.57 2.55
CA ARG A 139 1.82 24.89 3.52
C ARG A 139 0.34 25.07 3.20
N ALA A 140 -0.11 26.29 2.90
CA ALA A 140 -1.49 26.50 2.48
C ALA A 140 -1.82 25.76 1.18
N ASN A 141 -0.87 25.63 0.25
CA ASN A 141 -1.03 24.82 -0.95
C ASN A 141 -1.04 23.32 -0.65
N LEU A 142 -0.17 22.83 0.24
CA LEU A 142 -0.16 21.42 0.67
C LEU A 142 -1.41 21.07 1.45
N GLU A 143 -1.87 21.93 2.35
CA GLU A 143 -3.14 21.80 3.08
C GLU A 143 -4.31 21.85 2.11
N LYS A 144 -4.33 22.76 1.11
CA LYS A 144 -5.33 22.74 0.04
C LYS A 144 -5.28 21.47 -0.79
N ILE A 145 -4.09 20.93 -1.10
CA ILE A 145 -3.94 19.68 -1.87
C ILE A 145 -4.35 18.48 -1.01
N LEU A 146 -4.02 18.46 0.28
CA LEU A 146 -4.42 17.43 1.24
C LEU A 146 -5.92 17.48 1.49
N GLU A 147 -6.47 18.67 1.72
CA GLU A 147 -7.89 18.91 1.84
C GLU A 147 -8.60 18.57 0.53
N PHE A 148 -8.04 18.90 -0.63
CA PHE A 148 -8.56 18.46 -1.92
C PHE A 148 -8.47 16.95 -2.09
N LYS A 149 -7.37 16.29 -1.70
CA LYS A 149 -7.21 14.82 -1.78
C LYS A 149 -8.09 14.08 -0.78
N LEU A 150 -8.26 14.60 0.43
CA LEU A 150 -9.16 14.08 1.45
C LEU A 150 -10.61 14.36 1.05
N ASN A 151 -10.89 15.54 0.48
CA ASN A 151 -12.19 15.88 -0.07
C ASN A 151 -12.49 15.15 -1.38
N MET A 152 -11.49 14.70 -2.14
CA MET A 152 -11.66 13.77 -3.25
C MET A 152 -11.83 12.33 -2.75
N ASN A 153 -11.17 11.96 -1.65
CA ASN A 153 -11.43 10.69 -0.97
C ASN A 153 -12.84 10.66 -0.34
N THR A 154 -13.42 11.80 0.06
CA THR A 154 -14.80 11.90 0.55
C THR A 154 -15.82 12.24 -0.53
N LYS A 155 -15.43 12.95 -1.59
CA LYS A 155 -16.23 13.25 -2.79
C LYS A 155 -15.66 12.49 -3.98
N GLN A 156 -16.05 11.21 -4.03
CA GLN A 156 -15.97 10.33 -5.20
C GLN A 156 -14.55 10.01 -5.68
N TYR A 157 -13.93 8.97 -5.12
CA TYR A 157 -13.39 7.84 -5.87
C TYR A 157 -13.25 6.57 -4.98
N PHE A 158 -14.37 6.04 -4.46
CA PHE A 158 -14.63 4.65 -4.86
C PHE A 158 -14.98 4.77 -6.33
N THR A 159 -13.95 4.78 -7.19
CA THR A 159 -14.14 4.69 -8.63
C THR A 159 -15.09 3.51 -8.82
N PHE A 160 -16.23 3.74 -9.45
CA PHE A 160 -17.07 2.66 -9.96
C PHE A 160 -16.27 1.74 -10.90
N GLY A 161 -15.11 2.20 -11.40
CA GLY A 161 -14.07 1.37 -12.00
C GLY A 161 -13.38 0.36 -11.07
N SER A 162 -13.25 0.59 -9.77
CA SER A 162 -12.61 -0.38 -8.84
C SER A 162 -13.48 -1.61 -8.58
N LEU A 163 -14.79 -1.44 -8.40
CA LEU A 163 -15.70 -2.57 -8.14
C LEU A 163 -15.99 -3.36 -9.42
N GLU A 164 -16.17 -2.66 -10.55
CA GLU A 164 -16.26 -3.27 -11.87
C GLU A 164 -14.97 -4.03 -12.24
N GLU A 165 -13.79 -3.42 -12.03
CA GLU A 165 -12.51 -4.08 -12.27
C GLU A 165 -12.21 -5.20 -11.27
N GLU A 166 -12.58 -5.08 -10.00
CA GLU A 166 -12.44 -6.15 -9.01
C GLU A 166 -13.34 -7.34 -9.36
N ILE A 167 -14.57 -7.08 -9.81
CA ILE A 167 -15.48 -8.12 -10.32
C ILE A 167 -14.92 -8.73 -11.61
N LYS A 168 -14.41 -7.93 -12.56
CA LYS A 168 -13.76 -8.43 -13.78
C LYS A 168 -12.51 -9.26 -13.46
N LYS A 169 -11.67 -8.82 -12.51
CA LYS A 169 -10.45 -9.53 -12.08
C LYS A 169 -10.81 -10.87 -11.45
N LYS A 170 -11.76 -10.89 -10.51
CA LYS A 170 -12.26 -12.14 -9.91
C LYS A 170 -12.87 -13.05 -10.97
N ALA A 171 -13.75 -12.54 -11.82
CA ALA A 171 -14.35 -13.32 -12.89
C ALA A 171 -13.33 -13.88 -13.90
N LYS A 172 -12.26 -13.13 -14.21
CA LYS A 172 -11.16 -13.56 -15.08
C LYS A 172 -10.30 -14.65 -14.42
N ILE A 173 -10.03 -14.54 -13.11
CA ILE A 173 -9.36 -15.60 -12.33
C ILE A 173 -10.14 -16.91 -12.41
N PHE A 174 -11.47 -16.84 -12.47
CA PHE A 174 -12.35 -18.01 -12.60
C PHE A 174 -12.68 -18.41 -14.05
N GLY A 175 -12.02 -17.84 -15.06
CA GLY A 175 -12.14 -18.28 -16.46
C GLY A 175 -13.32 -17.70 -17.24
N VAL A 176 -14.00 -16.66 -16.76
CA VAL A 176 -15.10 -16.00 -17.50
C VAL A 176 -14.54 -15.18 -18.67
N LYS A 177 -14.93 -15.52 -19.91
CA LYS A 177 -14.47 -14.80 -21.12
C LYS A 177 -15.22 -13.49 -21.38
N LYS A 178 -16.51 -13.39 -21.03
CA LYS A 178 -17.30 -12.14 -21.21
C LYS A 178 -18.15 -11.85 -19.99
N LEU A 179 -17.92 -10.68 -19.41
CA LEU A 179 -18.70 -10.13 -18.32
C LEU A 179 -19.34 -8.84 -18.80
N SER A 180 -20.67 -8.82 -18.86
CA SER A 180 -21.41 -7.64 -19.30
C SER A 180 -22.24 -7.12 -18.14
N PHE A 181 -22.11 -5.83 -17.92
CA PHE A 181 -22.96 -5.11 -17.00
C PHE A 181 -24.14 -4.59 -17.88
N LYS A 182 -25.41 -4.75 -17.45
CA LYS A 182 -26.57 -4.02 -17.98
C LYS A 182 -27.38 -3.27 -16.91
N ALA A 183 -28.02 -2.16 -17.28
CA ALA A 183 -29.01 -1.49 -16.45
C ALA A 183 -30.29 -2.34 -16.31
N PRO A 184 -31.01 -2.28 -15.18
CA PRO A 184 -32.19 -3.10 -14.97
C PRO A 184 -33.39 -2.68 -15.84
N THR A 185 -34.07 -3.65 -16.44
CA THR A 185 -35.30 -3.48 -17.22
C THR A 185 -36.47 -3.07 -16.32
N GLU A 186 -37.47 -2.36 -16.87
CA GLU A 186 -38.60 -1.81 -16.10
C GLU A 186 -39.38 -2.87 -15.29
N LYS A 187 -39.47 -4.11 -15.78
CA LYS A 187 -40.08 -5.25 -15.06
C LYS A 187 -39.32 -5.66 -13.79
N GLU A 188 -38.01 -5.43 -13.72
CA GLU A 188 -37.17 -5.79 -12.57
C GLU A 188 -37.10 -4.67 -11.54
N LYS A 189 -37.17 -3.41 -11.98
CA LYS A 189 -37.39 -2.25 -11.10
C LYS A 189 -38.74 -2.30 -10.37
N GLN A 190 -39.78 -2.82 -11.02
CA GLN A 190 -41.10 -2.97 -10.40
C GLN A 190 -41.15 -4.07 -9.32
N LYS A 191 -40.35 -5.15 -9.44
CA LYS A 191 -40.30 -6.24 -8.45
C LYS A 191 -39.32 -6.00 -7.30
N PHE A 192 -38.24 -5.27 -7.53
CA PHE A 192 -37.22 -5.00 -6.52
C PHE A 192 -36.81 -3.52 -6.58
N LYS A 193 -37.45 -2.70 -5.73
CA LYS A 193 -37.30 -1.23 -5.70
C LYS A 193 -35.87 -0.69 -5.51
N ARG A 194 -34.90 -1.55 -5.18
CA ARG A 194 -33.51 -1.17 -4.84
C ARG A 194 -32.43 -1.60 -5.85
N ILE A 195 -32.77 -2.30 -6.94
CA ILE A 195 -31.75 -2.79 -7.89
C ILE A 195 -31.29 -1.67 -8.82
N GLU A 196 -29.97 -1.44 -8.87
CA GLU A 196 -29.35 -0.45 -9.75
C GLU A 196 -28.56 -1.08 -10.90
N SER A 197 -28.17 -2.36 -10.84
CA SER A 197 -27.37 -3.02 -11.90
C SER A 197 -27.57 -4.53 -12.03
N ILE A 198 -27.41 -5.02 -13.26
CA ILE A 198 -27.40 -6.44 -13.63
C ILE A 198 -26.01 -6.82 -14.13
N ILE A 199 -25.42 -7.86 -13.56
CA ILE A 199 -24.20 -8.49 -14.04
C ILE A 199 -24.59 -9.78 -14.77
N SER A 200 -24.35 -9.85 -16.08
CA SER A 200 -24.55 -11.07 -16.88
C SER A 200 -23.19 -11.71 -17.18
N LEU A 201 -23.06 -12.99 -16.82
CA LEU A 201 -21.87 -13.82 -17.01
C LEU A 201 -22.10 -14.77 -18.21
N ILE A 202 -21.15 -14.82 -19.15
CA ILE A 202 -21.16 -15.79 -20.27
C ILE A 202 -19.90 -16.66 -20.18
N ILE A 203 -20.10 -17.99 -20.18
CA ILE A 203 -19.04 -19.02 -20.18
C ILE A 203 -19.24 -19.88 -21.45
N ASP A 204 -18.15 -20.30 -22.09
CA ASP A 204 -18.17 -20.98 -23.40
C ASP A 204 -18.75 -22.42 -23.36
N ASP A 205 -18.71 -23.12 -22.22
CA ASP A 205 -19.11 -24.53 -22.17
C ASP A 205 -20.34 -24.79 -21.29
N MET A 206 -21.36 -25.40 -21.91
CA MET A 206 -22.63 -25.84 -21.30
C MET A 206 -22.45 -26.92 -20.20
N GLU A 207 -21.24 -27.46 -20.03
CA GLU A 207 -20.93 -28.48 -19.00
C GLU A 207 -20.54 -27.89 -17.64
N ASN A 208 -20.32 -26.57 -17.52
CA ASN A 208 -19.81 -25.95 -16.29
C ASN A 208 -20.86 -25.17 -15.47
N LYS A 209 -22.09 -25.69 -15.37
CA LYS A 209 -23.14 -25.13 -14.46
C LYS A 209 -22.67 -25.03 -13.00
N GLN A 210 -21.84 -25.97 -12.55
CA GLN A 210 -21.27 -25.93 -11.20
C GLN A 210 -20.24 -24.81 -11.02
N LEU A 211 -19.48 -24.48 -12.07
CA LEU A 211 -18.50 -23.38 -12.04
C LEU A 211 -19.21 -22.03 -12.04
N LEU A 212 -20.28 -21.89 -12.84
CA LEU A 212 -21.11 -20.70 -12.87
C LEU A 212 -21.73 -20.42 -11.49
N ASN A 213 -22.27 -21.43 -10.81
CA ASN A 213 -22.84 -21.30 -9.47
C ASN A 213 -21.79 -20.91 -8.42
N LYS A 214 -20.57 -21.48 -8.50
CA LYS A 214 -19.48 -21.08 -7.59
C LYS A 214 -19.07 -19.62 -7.79
N ILE A 215 -18.98 -19.17 -9.04
CA ILE A 215 -18.63 -17.78 -9.37
C ILE A 215 -19.73 -16.82 -8.93
N THR A 216 -21.00 -17.16 -9.15
CA THR A 216 -22.12 -16.32 -8.73
C THR A 216 -22.22 -16.22 -7.21
N ASP A 217 -21.96 -17.32 -6.49
CA ASP A 217 -21.91 -17.33 -5.02
C ASP A 217 -20.73 -16.53 -4.46
N GLU A 218 -19.56 -16.59 -5.08
CA GLU A 218 -18.42 -15.79 -4.63
C GLU A 218 -18.60 -14.29 -4.90
N ILE A 219 -19.14 -13.93 -6.06
CA ILE A 219 -19.47 -12.53 -6.37
C ILE A 219 -20.56 -12.03 -5.42
N LYS A 220 -21.54 -12.87 -5.10
CA LYS A 220 -22.57 -12.57 -4.09
C LYS A 220 -21.95 -12.33 -2.71
N LYS A 221 -21.13 -13.25 -2.20
CA LYS A 221 -20.44 -13.08 -0.91
C LYS A 221 -19.58 -11.82 -0.88
N PHE A 222 -18.92 -11.51 -1.98
CA PHE A 222 -18.11 -10.30 -2.09
C PHE A 222 -18.94 -9.02 -2.03
N LEU A 223 -20.06 -8.97 -2.74
CA LEU A 223 -20.97 -7.83 -2.73
C LEU A 223 -21.69 -7.70 -1.38
N GLU A 224 -22.14 -8.79 -0.77
CA GLU A 224 -22.72 -8.82 0.58
C GLU A 224 -21.71 -8.37 1.65
N SER A 225 -20.44 -8.77 1.53
CA SER A 225 -19.37 -8.31 2.43
C SER A 225 -19.12 -6.79 2.36
N LYS A 226 -19.55 -6.16 1.27
CA LYS A 226 -19.50 -4.70 1.07
C LYS A 226 -20.86 -4.02 1.36
N ASN A 227 -21.79 -4.70 2.03
CA ASN A 227 -23.15 -4.25 2.37
C ASN A 227 -24.07 -3.96 1.16
N TYR A 228 -23.83 -4.59 0.00
CA TYR A 228 -24.74 -4.50 -1.14
C TYR A 228 -25.78 -5.61 -1.12
N PHE A 229 -27.01 -5.28 -1.51
CA PHE A 229 -28.08 -6.24 -1.74
C PHE A 229 -27.85 -6.98 -3.05
N VAL A 230 -27.92 -8.30 -3.02
CA VAL A 230 -27.64 -9.16 -4.18
C VAL A 230 -28.72 -10.23 -4.35
N VAL A 231 -29.25 -10.35 -5.57
CA VAL A 231 -30.20 -11.42 -5.95
C VAL A 231 -29.65 -12.15 -7.16
N ILE A 232 -29.48 -13.47 -7.05
CA ILE A 232 -29.06 -14.33 -8.17
C ILE A 232 -30.30 -14.78 -8.92
N LYS A 233 -30.31 -14.60 -10.24
CA LYS A 233 -31.38 -15.08 -11.14
C LYS A 233 -30.77 -15.76 -12.34
N SER A 234 -30.77 -17.10 -12.31
CA SER A 234 -30.20 -17.97 -13.36
C SER A 234 -28.72 -17.62 -13.66
N ASN A 235 -28.47 -16.78 -14.67
CA ASN A 235 -27.13 -16.38 -15.12
C ASN A 235 -26.82 -14.90 -14.83
N ASN A 236 -27.70 -14.22 -14.10
CA ASN A 236 -27.61 -12.80 -13.81
C ASN A 236 -27.51 -12.55 -12.31
N ILE A 237 -26.59 -11.68 -11.92
CA ILE A 237 -26.47 -11.17 -10.55
C ILE A 237 -27.08 -9.77 -10.55
N LEU A 238 -28.16 -9.60 -9.82
CA LEU A 238 -28.82 -8.32 -9.62
C LEU A 238 -28.28 -7.69 -8.36
N THR A 239 -27.84 -6.43 -8.41
CA THR A 239 -27.34 -5.72 -7.24
C THR A 239 -27.83 -4.28 -7.18
N ASP A 240 -27.96 -3.77 -5.96
CA ASP A 240 -28.18 -2.35 -5.67
C ASP A 240 -26.90 -1.50 -5.84
N ALA A 241 -25.75 -2.14 -6.09
CA ALA A 241 -24.55 -1.44 -6.51
C ALA A 241 -24.75 -0.82 -7.90
N LYS A 242 -24.51 0.48 -8.03
CA LYS A 242 -24.47 1.17 -9.32
C LYS A 242 -23.21 0.74 -10.08
N LEU A 243 -23.32 -0.01 -11.17
CA LEU A 243 -22.18 -0.51 -11.93
C LEU A 243 -22.09 0.13 -13.34
N PHE A 244 -22.86 1.19 -13.58
CA PHE A 244 -22.81 2.00 -14.81
C PHE A 244 -22.72 3.48 -14.50
N LEU A 245 -21.82 4.15 -15.21
CA LEU A 245 -21.91 5.57 -15.47
C LEU A 245 -22.75 5.76 -16.74
N LYS A 246 -23.73 6.67 -16.69
CA LYS A 246 -24.33 7.26 -17.88
C LYS A 246 -23.31 8.20 -18.51
#